data_AF-A0AAD5YMS2-F1
#
_entry.id   AF-A0AAD5YMS2-F1
#
_cell.length_a   1.000
_cell.length_b   1.000
_cell.length_c   1.000
_cell.angle_alpha   90.00
_cell.angle_beta   90.00
_cell.angle_gamma   90.00
#
_symmetry.space_group_name_H-M   'P 1'
#
loop_
_entity.id
_entity.type
_entity.pdbx_description
1 polymer ?
#
loop_
_entity_poly.entity_id
_entity_poly.type
_entity_poly.pdbx_seq_one_letter_code
_entity_poly.pdbx_strand_id
1 'polypeptide(L)'
;MLNSLLPLIVISLAAHSLGAVYTLTDNHVGENFLSTWTHQAIPDPTNGRVNYVNQATALAQNLTYASVNTLIMRADSKTKLTATGPGRNSVRIRSRKTYRTHVVVVEGVNDQSPNDITLHTGGYCRMPASRDQTGETEGLDCDVNSASGEVGCGVAAPTENSYGPAFNANGGGFYAMERTPTFMKVWFWPRGSGTVPPVVRNGGTTADTGNWGTPTAYFPNTDCDINARFGAHNIIINLTLCGDWAGDPDLYHDAGCPGKCETYVENNPSAFVNAYWDIAANDCVPILLLSLAFIRAHYHKLDPFLFSSIHEMRVLVLGATGPCGILIIREALAVNHTVVVYARSPQKLPEDISSHSSIIVIQGELTDADALSKAMEGVDAVLSALGPPTTQGIFYPSNTPIAHGYAIVLQTMKQHGVKRLIALGTASIVDEHDKFDIKFRALIAGVYLFAHNAYKDIVAVGDAIRHQEGDLEWTIVRVPILTNSENTEVVAGYVGDGKTGTMLSRPGFASFVLKELAQNEWSKKAPLLSAP
;
A
#
# COMPACT_ATOMS: atom_id res chain seq x y z
N MET A 1 59.06 7.14 53.69
CA MET A 1 58.67 6.51 52.41
C MET A 1 57.27 5.94 52.58
N LEU A 2 56.23 6.70 52.21
CA LEU A 2 54.85 6.22 52.10
C LEU A 2 54.36 6.68 50.72
N ASN A 3 54.26 5.76 49.77
CA ASN A 3 53.76 6.02 48.42
C ASN A 3 52.24 6.08 48.46
N SER A 4 51.67 7.23 48.10
CA SER A 4 50.25 7.44 47.91
C SER A 4 49.90 7.14 46.45
N LEU A 5 49.22 6.02 46.19
CA LEU A 5 48.60 5.70 44.90
C LEU A 5 47.21 6.35 44.85
N LEU A 6 47.04 7.40 44.03
CA LEU A 6 45.72 7.85 43.60
C LEU A 6 45.21 6.95 42.46
N PRO A 7 43.94 6.51 42.46
CA PRO A 7 43.37 5.86 41.29
C PRO A 7 43.05 6.92 40.24
N LEU A 8 43.61 6.75 39.04
CA LEU A 8 43.24 7.52 37.86
C LEU A 8 41.80 7.11 37.48
N ILE A 9 40.81 7.93 37.84
CA ILE A 9 39.46 7.80 37.31
C ILE A 9 39.53 8.27 35.86
N VAL A 10 39.60 7.31 34.92
CA VAL A 10 39.35 7.58 33.50
C VAL A 10 37.87 7.86 33.37
N ILE A 11 37.51 9.14 33.42
CA ILE A 11 36.19 9.60 32.98
C ILE A 11 36.18 9.36 31.47
N SER A 12 35.52 8.28 31.06
CA SER A 12 35.07 8.12 29.67
C SER A 12 34.14 9.30 29.39
N LEU A 13 34.67 10.35 28.76
CA LEU A 13 33.82 11.29 28.07
C LEU A 13 33.14 10.49 26.96
N ALA A 14 31.88 10.13 27.17
CA ALA A 14 30.99 9.78 26.08
C ALA A 14 31.10 10.92 25.06
N ALA A 15 31.78 10.65 23.95
CA ALA A 15 31.76 11.53 22.80
C ALA A 15 30.28 11.67 22.43
N HIS A 16 29.71 12.84 22.73
CA HIS A 16 28.37 13.14 22.25
C HIS A 16 28.51 13.16 20.73
N SER A 17 27.96 12.14 20.08
CA SER A 17 27.72 12.13 18.64
C SER A 17 27.13 13.49 18.29
N LEU A 18 27.86 14.30 17.52
CA LEU A 18 27.36 15.55 16.97
C LEU A 18 26.26 15.20 15.97
N GLY A 19 25.06 14.97 16.48
CA GLY A 19 23.85 14.91 15.68
C GLY A 19 23.59 16.24 15.04
N ALA A 20 23.24 16.23 13.77
CA ALA A 20 22.73 17.41 13.11
C ALA A 20 21.21 17.45 13.25
N VAL A 21 20.69 18.65 13.55
CA VAL A 21 19.26 18.91 13.52
C VAL A 21 18.90 19.33 12.10
N TYR A 22 18.05 18.54 11.46
CA TYR A 22 17.56 18.78 10.10
C TYR A 22 16.13 19.29 10.15
N THR A 23 15.78 20.15 9.19
CA THR A 23 14.40 20.55 8.93
C THR A 23 13.93 20.02 7.59
N LEU A 24 12.66 19.68 7.51
CA LEU A 24 11.99 19.29 6.28
C LEU A 24 12.23 20.32 5.16
N THR A 25 12.62 19.85 3.99
CA THR A 25 12.79 20.70 2.79
C THR A 25 11.92 20.26 1.61
N ASP A 26 11.55 18.98 1.54
CA ASP A 26 10.65 18.44 0.52
C ASP A 26 9.83 17.28 1.10
N ASN A 27 8.57 17.18 0.68
CA ASN A 27 7.71 16.05 1.03
C ASN A 27 7.13 15.40 -0.23
N HIS A 28 7.59 14.19 -0.54
CA HIS A 28 7.15 13.42 -1.70
C HIS A 28 6.24 12.30 -1.24
N VAL A 29 4.95 12.46 -1.50
CA VAL A 29 3.92 11.49 -1.14
C VAL A 29 3.04 11.28 -2.36
N GLY A 30 2.79 10.02 -2.69
CA GLY A 30 1.72 9.71 -3.63
C GLY A 30 1.88 10.39 -4.98
N GLU A 31 0.84 11.10 -5.42
CA GLU A 31 0.83 11.83 -6.69
C GLU A 31 1.92 12.90 -6.82
N ASN A 32 2.48 13.41 -5.70
CA ASN A 32 3.57 14.38 -5.77
C ASN A 32 4.76 13.82 -6.56
N PHE A 33 5.01 12.52 -6.49
CA PHE A 33 6.07 11.89 -7.27
C PHE A 33 5.92 12.11 -8.79
N LEU A 34 4.69 12.22 -9.30
CA LEU A 34 4.41 12.45 -10.72
C LEU A 34 4.80 13.86 -11.20
N SER A 35 4.92 14.81 -10.28
CA SER A 35 5.28 16.21 -10.59
C SER A 35 6.70 16.56 -10.15
N THR A 36 7.18 16.01 -9.04
CA THR A 36 8.51 16.33 -8.46
C THR A 36 9.63 15.41 -8.95
N TRP A 37 9.30 14.36 -9.70
CA TRP A 37 10.26 13.42 -10.31
C TRP A 37 10.08 13.34 -11.82
N THR A 38 11.04 12.69 -12.47
CA THR A 38 11.03 12.40 -13.90
C THR A 38 11.27 10.92 -14.14
N HIS A 39 10.39 10.28 -14.90
CA HIS A 39 10.64 8.95 -15.45
C HIS A 39 11.70 9.04 -16.55
N GLN A 40 12.79 8.29 -16.38
CA GLN A 40 13.92 8.26 -17.31
C GLN A 40 13.73 7.12 -18.30
N ALA A 41 13.20 7.43 -19.49
CA ALA A 41 13.15 6.50 -20.61
C ALA A 41 14.51 6.45 -21.33
N ILE A 42 15.49 5.82 -20.69
CA ILE A 42 16.87 5.72 -21.16
C ILE A 42 17.28 4.26 -21.30
N PRO A 43 18.29 3.94 -22.14
CA PRO A 43 19.00 2.67 -22.03
C PRO A 43 19.51 2.47 -20.60
N ASP A 44 19.44 1.24 -20.10
CA ASP A 44 19.90 0.95 -18.74
C ASP A 44 21.43 1.13 -18.65
N PRO A 45 21.94 2.02 -17.77
CA PRO A 45 23.38 2.21 -17.63
C PRO A 45 24.13 0.96 -17.16
N THR A 46 23.42 0.01 -16.54
CA THR A 46 23.94 -1.27 -16.05
C THR A 46 23.64 -2.44 -16.97
N ASN A 47 23.32 -2.16 -18.25
CA ASN A 47 23.11 -3.15 -19.31
C ASN A 47 22.04 -4.22 -19.02
N GLY A 48 21.05 -3.91 -18.19
CA GLY A 48 19.97 -4.84 -17.83
C GLY A 48 19.05 -5.21 -18.99
N ARG A 49 18.39 -6.37 -18.84
CA ARG A 49 17.29 -6.86 -19.70
C ARG A 49 15.98 -6.13 -19.38
N VAL A 50 16.03 -4.80 -19.42
CA VAL A 50 14.94 -3.90 -19.04
C VAL A 50 14.64 -2.90 -20.17
N ASN A 51 13.40 -2.43 -20.22
CA ASN A 51 13.01 -1.28 -21.03
C ASN A 51 12.40 -0.23 -20.10
N TYR A 52 13.17 0.81 -19.76
CA TYR A 52 12.62 1.91 -18.96
C TYR A 52 11.68 2.76 -19.80
N VAL A 53 10.42 2.84 -19.36
CA VAL A 53 9.40 3.61 -20.06
C VAL A 53 9.22 5.01 -19.48
N ASN A 54 8.69 5.93 -20.29
CA ASN A 54 8.36 7.28 -19.84
C ASN A 54 7.12 7.27 -18.93
N GLN A 55 6.83 8.40 -18.27
CA GLN A 55 5.73 8.51 -17.32
C GLN A 55 4.36 8.21 -17.92
N ALA A 56 4.08 8.69 -19.13
CA ALA A 56 2.79 8.46 -19.78
C ALA A 56 2.57 6.97 -20.06
N THR A 57 3.60 6.28 -20.57
CA THR A 57 3.57 4.83 -20.78
C THR A 57 3.49 4.07 -19.46
N ALA A 58 4.25 4.48 -18.43
CA ALA A 58 4.22 3.86 -17.12
C ALA A 58 2.82 3.93 -16.48
N LEU A 59 2.15 5.07 -16.55
CA LEU A 59 0.78 5.24 -16.05
C LEU A 59 -0.22 4.41 -16.88
N ALA A 60 -0.15 4.50 -18.21
CA ALA A 60 -1.06 3.79 -19.12
C ALA A 60 -0.97 2.26 -18.99
N GLN A 61 0.23 1.75 -18.70
CA GLN A 61 0.47 0.31 -18.50
C GLN A 61 0.38 -0.11 -17.03
N ASN A 62 0.04 0.82 -16.12
CA ASN A 62 0.04 0.58 -14.68
C ASN A 62 1.38 -0.02 -14.20
N LEU A 63 2.50 0.52 -14.66
CA LEU A 63 3.85 0.27 -14.14
C LEU A 63 4.23 1.32 -13.08
N THR A 64 3.57 2.48 -13.11
CA THR A 64 3.55 3.43 -12.01
C THR A 64 2.12 3.72 -11.64
N TYR A 65 1.83 3.65 -10.34
CA TYR A 65 0.56 4.02 -9.75
C TYR A 65 0.85 4.94 -8.57
N ALA A 66 0.17 6.06 -8.49
CA ALA A 66 0.30 6.98 -7.38
C ALA A 66 -1.10 7.33 -6.88
N SER A 67 -1.30 7.25 -5.57
CA SER A 67 -2.51 7.69 -4.89
C SER A 67 -2.20 8.87 -3.95
N VAL A 68 -3.12 9.20 -3.06
CA VAL A 68 -2.95 10.16 -1.96
C VAL A 68 -1.75 9.81 -1.05
N ASN A 69 -1.47 8.53 -0.85
CA ASN A 69 -0.54 8.07 0.20
C ASN A 69 0.39 6.92 -0.21
N THR A 70 0.30 6.41 -1.44
CA THR A 70 1.26 5.42 -1.95
C THR A 70 1.77 5.79 -3.34
N LEU A 71 3.04 5.50 -3.58
CA LEU A 71 3.61 5.35 -4.91
C LEU A 71 3.96 3.87 -5.10
N ILE A 72 3.40 3.23 -6.12
CA ILE A 72 3.83 1.92 -6.59
C ILE A 72 4.58 2.04 -7.91
N MET A 73 5.74 1.40 -7.98
CA MET A 73 6.57 1.25 -9.17
C MET A 73 6.84 -0.24 -9.41
N ARG A 74 6.47 -0.79 -10.56
CA ARG A 74 6.51 -2.24 -10.82
C ARG A 74 7.06 -2.56 -12.21
N ALA A 75 7.63 -3.76 -12.34
CA ALA A 75 7.92 -4.34 -13.65
C ALA A 75 6.65 -4.88 -14.32
N ASP A 76 6.65 -4.96 -15.65
CA ASP A 76 5.64 -5.72 -16.40
C ASP A 76 5.69 -7.19 -15.97
N SER A 77 4.58 -7.72 -15.46
CA SER A 77 4.47 -9.11 -15.01
C SER A 77 3.56 -9.97 -15.89
N LYS A 78 3.22 -9.51 -17.10
CA LYS A 78 2.22 -10.10 -18.00
C LYS A 78 2.82 -10.49 -19.35
N THR A 79 3.75 -9.71 -19.88
CA THR A 79 4.24 -9.88 -21.25
C THR A 79 5.41 -10.86 -21.32
N LYS A 80 5.27 -11.88 -22.16
CA LYS A 80 6.39 -12.72 -22.60
C LYS A 80 7.18 -11.96 -23.67
N LEU A 81 8.49 -11.87 -23.51
CA LEU A 81 9.35 -11.09 -24.41
C LEU A 81 9.88 -11.95 -25.57
N THR A 82 10.35 -11.29 -26.61
CA THR A 82 11.16 -11.92 -27.66
C THR A 82 12.64 -11.68 -27.38
N ALA A 83 13.49 -12.66 -27.70
CA ALA A 83 14.93 -12.59 -27.45
C ALA A 83 15.61 -11.36 -28.08
N THR A 84 15.10 -10.88 -29.22
CA THR A 84 15.66 -9.73 -29.95
C THR A 84 14.92 -8.42 -29.70
N GLY A 85 13.80 -8.44 -28.96
CA GLY A 85 13.02 -7.25 -28.62
C GLY A 85 13.61 -6.47 -27.44
N PRO A 86 12.98 -5.35 -27.05
CA PRO A 86 13.30 -4.64 -25.82
C PRO A 86 13.22 -5.55 -24.59
N GLY A 87 13.93 -5.17 -23.53
CA GLY A 87 13.80 -5.83 -22.22
C GLY A 87 12.42 -5.64 -21.59
N ARG A 88 12.21 -6.23 -20.41
CA ARG A 88 10.93 -6.14 -19.68
C ARG A 88 10.63 -4.69 -19.32
N ASN A 89 9.42 -4.22 -19.57
CA ASN A 89 9.07 -2.84 -19.21
C ASN A 89 9.18 -2.66 -17.69
N SER A 90 9.82 -1.57 -17.29
CA SER A 90 9.99 -1.16 -15.90
C SER A 90 10.14 0.35 -15.83
N VAL A 91 10.38 0.89 -14.65
CA VAL A 91 10.49 2.32 -14.40
C VAL A 91 11.75 2.67 -13.63
N ARG A 92 12.33 3.81 -14.01
CA ARG A 92 13.42 4.49 -13.32
C ARG A 92 13.00 5.93 -13.14
N ILE A 93 12.78 6.36 -11.91
CA ILE A 93 12.45 7.75 -11.61
C ILE A 93 13.64 8.45 -10.98
N ARG A 94 13.78 9.73 -11.31
CA ARG A 94 14.82 10.62 -10.78
C ARG A 94 14.18 11.87 -10.21
N SER A 95 14.56 12.27 -9.01
CA SER A 95 14.04 13.50 -8.41
C SER A 95 14.45 14.70 -9.28
N ARG A 96 13.57 15.70 -9.42
CA ARG A 96 13.92 16.93 -10.16
C ARG A 96 14.93 17.77 -9.39
N LYS A 97 14.79 17.82 -8.07
CA LYS A 97 15.74 18.47 -7.16
C LYS A 97 16.98 17.61 -6.96
N THR A 98 18.08 18.28 -6.68
CA THR A 98 19.33 17.69 -6.24
C THR A 98 19.58 18.01 -4.76
N TYR A 99 20.33 17.15 -4.10
CA TYR A 99 20.57 17.22 -2.66
C TYR A 99 22.05 17.03 -2.35
N ARG A 100 22.54 17.73 -1.33
CA ARG A 100 23.93 17.63 -0.83
C ARG A 100 24.04 16.87 0.49
N THR A 101 22.90 16.51 1.06
CA THR A 101 22.76 15.94 2.39
C THR A 101 22.14 14.54 2.33
N HIS A 102 21.97 13.98 1.13
CA HIS A 102 21.17 12.77 0.88
C HIS A 102 21.72 11.92 -0.26
N VAL A 103 21.78 10.61 -0.01
CA VAL A 103 21.84 9.50 -0.98
C VAL A 103 21.25 8.29 -0.24
N VAL A 104 20.17 7.68 -0.70
CA VAL A 104 19.73 6.38 -0.14
C VAL A 104 20.15 5.29 -1.10
N VAL A 105 20.75 4.24 -0.54
CA VAL A 105 21.08 3.01 -1.25
C VAL A 105 20.30 1.89 -0.58
N VAL A 106 19.31 1.36 -1.29
CA VAL A 106 18.72 0.05 -1.04
C VAL A 106 18.99 -0.72 -2.33
N GLU A 107 19.89 -1.68 -2.26
CA GLU A 107 20.45 -2.35 -3.42
C GLU A 107 20.71 -3.83 -3.11
N GLY A 108 20.50 -4.66 -4.12
CA GLY A 108 20.70 -6.10 -4.07
C GLY A 108 20.22 -6.76 -5.36
N VAL A 109 20.48 -8.05 -5.49
CA VAL A 109 20.18 -8.82 -6.70
C VAL A 109 19.58 -10.18 -6.35
N ASN A 110 18.74 -10.73 -7.23
CA ASN A 110 18.30 -12.14 -7.17
C ASN A 110 17.76 -12.60 -5.80
N ASP A 111 16.96 -11.75 -5.15
CA ASP A 111 16.37 -11.97 -3.81
C ASP A 111 17.39 -12.20 -2.67
N GLN A 112 18.68 -11.95 -2.92
CA GLN A 112 19.75 -12.16 -1.95
C GLN A 112 19.68 -11.10 -0.85
N SER A 113 19.50 -11.58 0.37
CA SER A 113 19.63 -10.77 1.59
C SER A 113 21.03 -10.95 2.17
N PRO A 114 21.55 -10.00 2.96
CA PRO A 114 20.92 -8.74 3.39
C PRO A 114 21.02 -7.62 2.33
N ASN A 115 20.50 -6.43 2.65
CA ASN A 115 20.70 -5.24 1.83
C ASN A 115 22.17 -4.85 1.81
N ASP A 116 22.66 -4.45 0.64
CA ASP A 116 24.00 -3.89 0.49
C ASP A 116 23.94 -2.35 0.39
N ILE A 117 24.86 -1.68 1.09
CA ILE A 117 24.91 -0.22 1.20
C ILE A 117 26.30 0.23 0.74
N THR A 118 26.37 0.76 -0.48
CA THR A 118 27.66 0.97 -1.15
C THR A 118 27.87 2.41 -1.59
N LEU A 119 29.10 2.90 -1.48
CA LEU A 119 29.53 4.16 -2.09
C LEU A 119 30.44 3.90 -3.28
N HIS A 120 30.19 4.63 -4.36
CA HIS A 120 31.04 4.68 -5.55
C HIS A 120 31.52 6.12 -5.75
N THR A 121 32.81 6.27 -6.02
CA THR A 121 33.48 7.56 -6.23
C THR A 121 34.45 7.47 -7.40
N GLY A 122 34.86 8.64 -7.89
CA GLY A 122 36.04 8.77 -8.75
C GLY A 122 37.21 9.33 -7.96
N GLY A 123 38.37 8.69 -8.10
CA GLY A 123 39.60 9.06 -7.41
C GLY A 123 39.61 8.67 -5.94
N TYR A 124 40.80 8.71 -5.32
CA TYR A 124 41.05 8.16 -4.00
C TYR A 124 40.00 8.50 -2.92
N CYS A 125 39.35 7.47 -2.40
CA CYS A 125 38.42 7.51 -1.28
C CYS A 125 38.35 6.11 -0.67
N ARG A 126 38.83 5.94 0.58
CA ARG A 126 38.83 4.66 1.26
C ARG A 126 38.17 4.74 2.63
N MET A 127 37.62 3.61 3.05
CA MET A 127 36.99 3.44 4.35
C MET A 127 37.92 2.70 5.32
N PRO A 128 37.93 3.07 6.61
CA PRO A 128 38.58 2.28 7.65
C PRO A 128 37.93 0.90 7.77
N ALA A 129 38.73 -0.13 8.06
CA ALA A 129 38.23 -1.49 8.27
C ALA A 129 37.31 -1.63 9.49
N SER A 130 37.53 -0.81 10.53
CA SER A 130 36.69 -0.77 11.74
C SER A 130 36.00 0.58 11.84
N ARG A 131 34.67 0.54 11.97
CA ARG A 131 33.78 1.71 11.97
C ARG A 131 32.67 1.46 12.98
N ASP A 132 32.17 2.51 13.61
CA ASP A 132 31.03 2.44 14.53
C ASP A 132 29.72 2.27 13.73
N GLN A 133 29.46 1.04 13.33
CA GLN A 133 28.32 0.62 12.53
C GLN A 133 27.84 -0.77 12.95
N THR A 134 26.59 -1.10 12.67
CA THR A 134 26.05 -2.44 12.96
C THR A 134 26.26 -3.44 11.81
N GLY A 135 26.43 -2.96 10.58
CA GLY A 135 26.62 -3.80 9.38
C GLY A 135 28.06 -4.28 9.19
N GLU A 136 28.21 -5.31 8.37
CA GLU A 136 29.49 -5.93 8.03
C GLU A 136 30.16 -5.20 6.85
N THR A 137 31.47 -4.98 6.94
CA THR A 137 32.20 -4.29 5.87
C THR A 137 32.59 -5.28 4.78
N GLU A 138 32.16 -5.03 3.55
CA GLU A 138 32.46 -5.89 2.38
C GLU A 138 33.55 -5.29 1.49
N GLY A 139 33.60 -3.96 1.39
CA GLY A 139 34.61 -3.24 0.60
C GLY A 139 35.13 -2.00 1.34
N LEU A 140 36.40 -1.66 1.07
CA LEU A 140 37.07 -0.50 1.64
C LEU A 140 37.39 0.57 0.60
N ASP A 141 37.50 0.22 -0.68
CA ASP A 141 37.85 1.14 -1.76
C ASP A 141 36.60 1.64 -2.49
N CYS A 142 36.31 2.92 -2.35
CA CYS A 142 35.15 3.51 -3.00
C CYS A 142 35.47 3.96 -4.44
N ASP A 143 36.74 3.98 -4.87
CA ASP A 143 37.12 4.44 -6.20
C ASP A 143 36.91 3.33 -7.24
N VAL A 144 35.93 3.53 -8.11
CA VAL A 144 35.57 2.56 -9.16
C VAL A 144 36.67 2.39 -10.22
N ASN A 145 37.68 3.26 -10.23
CA ASN A 145 38.82 3.18 -11.12
C ASN A 145 40.09 2.65 -10.41
N SER A 146 39.96 2.25 -9.14
CA SER A 146 41.10 1.75 -8.38
C SER A 146 41.59 0.40 -8.94
N ALA A 147 42.88 0.13 -8.76
CA ALA A 147 43.48 -1.15 -9.11
C ALA A 147 43.11 -2.28 -8.11
N SER A 148 42.27 -1.99 -7.11
CA SER A 148 41.88 -2.96 -6.07
C SER A 148 40.95 -4.06 -6.61
N GLY A 149 40.20 -3.76 -7.68
CA GLY A 149 39.16 -4.63 -8.20
C GLY A 149 37.83 -4.56 -7.42
N GLU A 150 37.76 -3.77 -6.34
CA GLU A 150 36.52 -3.52 -5.61
C GLU A 150 35.63 -2.55 -6.43
N VAL A 151 34.37 -2.91 -6.62
CA VAL A 151 33.39 -2.08 -7.35
C VAL A 151 32.69 -1.15 -6.36
N GLY A 152 33.46 -0.41 -5.56
CA GLY A 152 32.96 0.46 -4.49
C GLY A 152 33.13 -0.12 -3.08
N CYS A 153 32.86 0.71 -2.08
CA CYS A 153 33.04 0.34 -0.67
C CYS A 153 31.68 0.01 -0.04
N GLY A 154 31.40 -1.30 0.06
CA GLY A 154 30.11 -1.84 0.51
C GLY A 154 30.03 -2.13 2.01
N VAL A 155 28.80 -2.14 2.51
CA VAL A 155 28.43 -2.56 3.87
C VAL A 155 27.13 -3.35 3.81
N ALA A 156 27.21 -4.64 4.11
CA ALA A 156 26.05 -5.50 4.28
C ALA A 156 25.31 -5.19 5.59
N ALA A 157 24.00 -5.01 5.50
CA ALA A 157 23.15 -4.84 6.68
C ALA A 157 23.15 -6.11 7.55
N PRO A 158 23.00 -6.00 8.89
CA PRO A 158 23.19 -7.14 9.79
C PRO A 158 22.01 -8.12 9.85
N THR A 159 20.91 -7.86 9.14
CA THR A 159 19.70 -8.66 9.23
C THR A 159 19.14 -9.02 7.86
N GLU A 160 18.66 -10.26 7.70
CA GLU A 160 18.06 -10.73 6.45
C GLU A 160 16.84 -9.89 6.05
N ASN A 161 16.02 -9.47 7.02
CA ASN A 161 14.83 -8.66 6.79
C ASN A 161 15.11 -7.21 6.35
N SER A 162 16.36 -6.89 6.02
CA SER A 162 16.76 -5.60 5.43
C SER A 162 16.50 -5.55 3.92
N TYR A 163 16.40 -6.70 3.23
CA TYR A 163 16.18 -6.75 1.79
C TYR A 163 15.23 -7.88 1.35
N GLY A 164 14.75 -7.78 0.11
CA GLY A 164 14.14 -8.87 -0.62
C GLY A 164 12.92 -9.52 0.04
N PRO A 165 12.73 -10.83 -0.13
CA PRO A 165 11.58 -11.55 0.42
C PRO A 165 11.45 -11.44 1.94
N ALA A 166 12.55 -11.45 2.68
CA ALA A 166 12.54 -11.34 4.14
C ALA A 166 12.07 -9.95 4.60
N PHE A 167 12.54 -8.89 3.94
CA PHE A 167 12.03 -7.54 4.14
C PHE A 167 10.53 -7.45 3.85
N ASN A 168 10.09 -8.04 2.74
CA ASN A 168 8.70 -8.03 2.33
C ASN A 168 7.79 -8.78 3.32
N ALA A 169 8.21 -9.96 3.78
CA ALA A 169 7.49 -10.76 4.77
C ALA A 169 7.35 -10.03 6.12
N ASN A 170 8.28 -9.12 6.42
CA ASN A 170 8.26 -8.29 7.63
C ASN A 170 7.39 -7.01 7.48
N GLY A 171 6.68 -6.82 6.37
CA GLY A 171 5.95 -5.58 6.08
C GLY A 171 6.85 -4.38 5.80
N GLY A 172 8.10 -4.69 5.43
CA GLY A 172 9.17 -3.76 5.15
C GLY A 172 9.76 -3.03 6.35
N GLY A 173 10.03 -1.74 6.18
CA GLY A 173 10.74 -0.94 7.17
C GLY A 173 11.05 0.47 6.72
N PHE A 174 12.06 1.06 7.36
CA PHE A 174 12.48 2.44 7.18
C PHE A 174 13.98 2.48 6.92
N TYR A 175 14.38 3.10 5.81
CA TYR A 175 15.78 3.40 5.51
C TYR A 175 16.02 4.89 5.58
N ALA A 176 16.89 5.36 6.45
CA ALA A 176 17.25 6.78 6.51
C ALA A 176 18.73 6.99 6.22
N MET A 177 19.08 8.10 5.55
CA MET A 177 20.47 8.46 5.31
C MET A 177 20.79 9.90 5.67
N GLU A 178 21.91 10.07 6.38
CA GLU A 178 22.53 11.34 6.72
C GLU A 178 23.79 11.51 5.88
N ARG A 179 23.92 12.65 5.21
CA ARG A 179 25.20 13.07 4.63
C ARG A 179 25.59 14.45 5.09
N THR A 180 26.85 14.56 5.45
CA THR A 180 27.54 15.80 5.81
C THR A 180 28.79 15.94 4.94
N PRO A 181 29.49 17.08 5.00
CA PRO A 181 30.81 17.22 4.39
C PRO A 181 31.85 16.21 4.92
N THR A 182 31.62 15.61 6.09
CA THR A 182 32.61 14.78 6.80
C THR A 182 32.22 13.31 6.90
N PHE A 183 30.98 12.93 6.60
CA PHE A 183 30.57 11.53 6.64
C PHE A 183 29.25 11.26 5.91
N MET A 184 28.99 9.97 5.66
CA MET A 184 27.66 9.45 5.36
C MET A 184 27.27 8.35 6.34
N LYS A 185 26.01 8.30 6.76
CA LYS A 185 25.46 7.26 7.64
C LYS A 185 24.13 6.79 7.10
N VAL A 186 23.90 5.47 7.13
CA VAL A 186 22.61 4.86 6.75
C VAL A 186 22.09 4.06 7.92
N TRP A 187 20.80 4.18 8.21
CA TRP A 187 20.08 3.37 9.20
C TRP A 187 18.98 2.58 8.53
N PHE A 188 18.84 1.33 8.93
CA PHE A 188 17.68 0.51 8.66
C PHE A 188 16.96 0.17 9.96
N TRP A 189 15.64 0.35 9.96
CA TRP A 189 14.77 -0.18 11.00
C TRP A 189 13.66 -1.06 10.40
N PRO A 190 13.53 -2.33 10.84
CA PRO A 190 12.38 -3.16 10.51
C PRO A 190 11.05 -2.52 10.94
N ARG A 191 9.95 -2.76 10.21
CA ARG A 191 8.62 -2.15 10.45
C ARG A 191 8.19 -2.13 11.91
N GLY A 192 8.33 -3.26 12.60
CA GLY A 192 7.92 -3.44 14.00
C GLY A 192 8.96 -3.02 15.05
N SER A 193 10.15 -2.55 14.65
CA SER A 193 11.23 -2.26 15.60
C SER A 193 10.85 -1.15 16.58
N GLY A 194 10.98 -1.38 17.88
CA GLY A 194 10.72 -0.36 18.91
C GLY A 194 11.72 0.80 18.92
N THR A 195 12.83 0.70 18.19
CA THR A 195 13.90 1.71 18.14
C THR A 195 13.76 2.71 17.00
N VAL A 196 12.74 2.55 16.13
CA VAL A 196 12.46 3.54 15.07
C VAL A 196 12.18 4.91 15.73
N PRO A 197 12.95 5.96 15.41
CA PRO A 197 12.67 7.29 15.94
C PRO A 197 11.24 7.73 15.62
N PRO A 198 10.50 8.38 16.53
CA PRO A 198 9.11 8.78 16.27
C PRO A 198 8.94 9.60 15.01
N VAL A 199 9.90 10.46 14.71
CA VAL A 199 9.93 11.30 13.52
C VAL A 199 10.09 10.51 12.21
N VAL A 200 10.79 9.38 12.28
CA VAL A 200 10.94 8.43 11.17
C VAL A 200 9.64 7.62 11.00
N ARG A 201 9.05 7.17 12.12
CA ARG A 201 7.85 6.34 12.10
C ARG A 201 6.59 7.11 11.67
N ASN A 202 6.40 8.27 12.27
CA ASN A 202 5.14 9.02 12.23
C ASN A 202 5.26 10.31 11.41
N GLY A 203 6.49 10.70 11.02
CA GLY A 203 6.73 12.00 10.41
C GLY A 203 7.10 13.10 11.37
N GLY A 204 7.70 14.14 10.82
CA GLY A 204 7.83 15.44 11.48
C GLY A 204 8.54 16.45 10.60
N THR A 205 8.63 17.69 11.07
CA THR A 205 9.32 18.77 10.34
C THR A 205 10.76 18.98 10.81
N THR A 206 11.15 18.39 11.94
CA THR A 206 12.52 18.42 12.49
C THR A 206 13.01 17.03 12.91
N ALA A 207 14.20 16.61 12.46
CA ALA A 207 14.88 15.38 12.90
C ALA A 207 16.19 15.72 13.58
N ASP A 208 16.50 15.02 14.66
CA ASP A 208 17.80 15.04 15.32
C ASP A 208 18.43 13.65 15.20
N THR A 209 19.46 13.53 14.35
CA THR A 209 20.15 12.26 14.07
C THR A 209 21.07 11.83 15.21
N GLY A 210 21.40 12.73 16.14
CA GLY A 210 22.31 12.43 17.26
C GLY A 210 21.78 11.36 18.20
N ASN A 211 20.46 11.18 18.22
CA ASN A 211 19.76 10.26 19.10
C ASN A 211 19.24 9.00 18.38
N TRP A 212 19.67 8.74 17.15
CA TRP A 212 19.18 7.60 16.34
C TRP A 212 19.94 6.29 16.58
N GLY A 213 20.98 6.33 17.42
CA GLY A 213 21.83 5.18 17.73
C GLY A 213 22.85 4.88 16.62
N THR A 214 23.56 3.76 16.79
CA THR A 214 24.59 3.30 15.84
C THR A 214 23.98 3.07 14.45
N PRO A 215 24.57 3.64 13.38
CA PRO A 215 24.08 3.45 12.01
C PRO A 215 24.30 2.01 11.53
N THR A 216 23.49 1.59 10.56
CA THR A 216 23.69 0.34 9.82
C THR A 216 25.00 0.38 9.03
N ALA A 217 25.24 1.46 8.31
CA ALA A 217 26.51 1.69 7.59
C ALA A 217 27.06 3.08 7.91
N TYR A 218 28.38 3.18 8.12
CA TYR A 218 29.06 4.43 8.39
C TYR A 218 30.23 4.63 7.41
N PHE A 219 30.28 5.78 6.76
CA PHE A 219 31.35 6.17 5.83
C PHE A 219 32.00 7.46 6.33
N PRO A 220 33.03 7.38 7.19
CA PRO A 220 33.72 8.55 7.72
C PRO A 220 34.68 9.15 6.68
N ASN A 221 35.12 10.39 6.93
CA ASN A 221 36.15 11.05 6.13
C ASN A 221 37.59 10.73 6.55
N THR A 222 37.82 9.66 7.32
CA THR A 222 39.15 9.31 7.84
C THR A 222 40.20 9.18 6.73
N ASP A 223 39.82 8.58 5.60
CA ASP A 223 40.67 8.40 4.42
C ASP A 223 39.91 8.68 3.11
N CYS A 224 38.96 9.61 3.19
CA CYS A 224 38.14 10.05 2.07
C CYS A 224 37.63 11.47 2.26
N ASP A 225 37.90 12.38 1.32
CA ASP A 225 37.27 13.70 1.31
C ASP A 225 35.83 13.61 0.77
N ILE A 226 34.88 13.28 1.65
CA ILE A 226 33.46 13.11 1.31
C ILE A 226 32.90 14.36 0.60
N ASN A 227 33.30 15.56 1.03
CA ASN A 227 32.81 16.79 0.44
C ASN A 227 33.32 17.02 -0.98
N ALA A 228 34.59 16.68 -1.25
CA ALA A 228 35.17 16.78 -2.58
C ALA A 228 34.67 15.67 -3.53
N ARG A 229 34.38 14.47 -3.01
CA ARG A 229 33.95 13.33 -3.83
C ARG A 229 32.50 13.39 -4.25
N PHE A 230 31.64 14.03 -3.48
CA PHE A 230 30.20 14.04 -3.74
C PHE A 230 29.66 15.45 -4.01
N GLY A 231 29.09 15.63 -5.20
CA GLY A 231 28.34 16.84 -5.58
C GLY A 231 26.91 16.89 -5.03
N ALA A 232 26.08 17.75 -5.61
CA ALA A 232 24.64 17.67 -5.43
C ALA A 232 24.09 16.55 -6.34
N HIS A 233 23.29 15.62 -5.81
CA HIS A 233 22.79 14.45 -6.55
C HIS A 233 21.28 14.40 -6.56
N ASN A 234 20.71 13.83 -7.61
CA ASN A 234 19.30 13.42 -7.60
C ASN A 234 19.15 12.11 -6.82
N ILE A 235 17.98 11.89 -6.23
CA ILE A 235 17.58 10.58 -5.75
C ILE A 235 17.05 9.79 -6.95
N ILE A 236 17.39 8.50 -7.02
CA ILE A 236 16.93 7.58 -8.05
C ILE A 236 16.23 6.41 -7.37
N ILE A 237 15.11 5.97 -7.94
CA ILE A 237 14.44 4.72 -7.59
C ILE A 237 14.20 4.00 -8.90
N ASN A 238 14.63 2.75 -9.01
CA ASN A 238 14.45 1.96 -10.21
C ASN A 238 14.31 0.47 -9.91
N LEU A 239 13.99 -0.28 -10.96
CA LEU A 239 14.03 -1.73 -10.97
C LEU A 239 14.58 -2.16 -12.33
N THR A 240 15.87 -2.50 -12.39
CA THR A 240 16.48 -3.18 -13.55
C THR A 240 16.40 -4.70 -13.37
N LEU A 241 16.74 -5.45 -14.42
CA LEU A 241 16.75 -6.92 -14.40
C LEU A 241 18.00 -7.41 -15.12
N CYS A 242 18.67 -8.43 -14.58
CA CYS A 242 19.95 -8.93 -15.10
C CYS A 242 21.02 -7.83 -15.15
N GLY A 243 21.69 -7.66 -16.29
CA GLY A 243 22.73 -6.66 -16.46
C GLY A 243 24.03 -7.04 -15.79
N ASP A 244 24.88 -6.02 -15.58
CA ASP A 244 26.28 -6.18 -15.17
C ASP A 244 26.45 -6.90 -13.83
N TRP A 245 25.42 -6.88 -12.96
CA TRP A 245 25.46 -7.50 -11.65
C TRP A 245 24.50 -8.68 -11.53
N ALA A 246 23.17 -8.45 -11.57
CA ALA A 246 22.20 -9.53 -11.36
C ALA A 246 22.23 -10.60 -12.47
N GLY A 247 22.76 -10.24 -13.65
CA GLY A 247 22.90 -11.12 -14.81
C GLY A 247 24.23 -11.85 -14.89
N ASP A 248 25.17 -11.59 -13.97
CA ASP A 248 26.41 -12.34 -13.90
C ASP A 248 26.09 -13.84 -13.71
N PRO A 249 26.64 -14.74 -14.57
CA PRO A 249 26.26 -16.15 -14.56
C PRO A 249 26.51 -16.85 -13.23
N ASP A 250 27.60 -16.51 -12.54
CA ASP A 250 27.99 -17.17 -11.30
C ASP A 250 27.10 -16.66 -10.16
N LEU A 251 26.94 -15.34 -10.01
CA LEU A 251 26.07 -14.77 -8.99
C LEU A 251 24.60 -15.18 -9.16
N TYR A 252 24.10 -15.25 -10.40
CA TYR A 252 22.74 -15.69 -10.67
C TYR A 252 22.56 -17.18 -10.34
N HIS A 253 23.55 -18.02 -10.66
CA HIS A 253 23.52 -19.44 -10.34
C HIS A 253 23.61 -19.69 -8.83
N ASP A 254 24.52 -19.01 -8.14
CA ASP A 254 24.76 -19.13 -6.70
C ASP A 254 23.56 -18.68 -5.88
N ALA A 255 22.78 -17.71 -6.40
CA ALA A 255 21.48 -17.33 -5.86
C ALA A 255 20.39 -18.42 -6.01
N GLY A 256 20.70 -19.56 -6.64
CA GLY A 256 19.78 -20.66 -6.89
C GLY A 256 18.82 -20.41 -8.06
N CYS A 257 19.10 -19.42 -8.91
CA CYS A 257 18.20 -19.05 -9.99
C CYS A 257 18.38 -19.96 -11.23
N PRO A 258 17.28 -20.33 -11.93
CA PRO A 258 17.36 -21.31 -13.01
C PRO A 258 17.78 -20.69 -14.35
N GLY A 259 18.59 -21.44 -15.11
CA GLY A 259 18.96 -21.10 -16.48
C GLY A 259 19.81 -19.83 -16.58
N LYS A 260 19.60 -19.05 -17.66
CA LYS A 260 20.22 -17.73 -17.84
C LYS A 260 19.24 -16.65 -17.43
N CYS A 261 19.73 -15.59 -16.76
CA CYS A 261 18.90 -14.49 -16.29
C CYS A 261 18.02 -13.90 -17.39
N GLU A 262 18.60 -13.54 -18.54
CA GLU A 262 17.85 -12.90 -19.65
C GLU A 262 16.74 -13.81 -20.18
N THR A 263 17.05 -15.10 -20.38
CA THR A 263 16.06 -16.09 -20.83
C THR A 263 14.97 -16.29 -19.79
N TYR A 264 15.29 -16.25 -18.50
CA TYR A 264 14.29 -16.32 -17.44
C TYR A 264 13.37 -15.09 -17.46
N VAL A 265 13.95 -13.89 -17.52
CA VAL A 265 13.23 -12.63 -17.63
C VAL A 265 12.30 -12.62 -18.85
N GLU A 266 12.73 -13.15 -19.99
CA GLU A 266 11.91 -13.20 -21.21
C GLU A 266 10.70 -14.11 -21.08
N ASN A 267 10.89 -15.29 -20.49
CA ASN A 267 9.94 -16.38 -20.59
C ASN A 267 8.97 -16.49 -19.40
N ASN A 268 9.26 -15.83 -18.27
CA ASN A 268 8.52 -16.00 -17.02
C ASN A 268 7.89 -14.69 -16.50
N PRO A 269 6.98 -14.04 -17.24
CA PRO A 269 6.38 -12.77 -16.82
C PRO A 269 5.74 -12.82 -15.43
N SER A 270 5.04 -13.91 -15.10
CA SER A 270 4.37 -14.05 -13.81
C SER A 270 5.32 -14.15 -12.62
N ALA A 271 6.62 -14.39 -12.81
CA ALA A 271 7.61 -14.36 -11.73
C ALA A 271 7.83 -12.95 -11.18
N PHE A 272 7.50 -11.91 -11.96
CA PHE A 272 7.73 -10.50 -11.61
C PHE A 272 6.51 -9.82 -10.98
N VAL A 273 5.46 -10.56 -10.60
CA VAL A 273 4.27 -9.99 -9.93
C VAL A 273 4.61 -9.28 -8.62
N ASN A 274 5.65 -9.75 -7.91
CA ASN A 274 6.15 -9.17 -6.68
C ASN A 274 7.37 -8.26 -6.89
N ALA A 275 7.77 -8.01 -8.13
CA ALA A 275 8.87 -7.11 -8.46
C ALA A 275 8.33 -5.67 -8.53
N TYR A 276 8.04 -5.11 -7.36
CA TYR A 276 7.55 -3.74 -7.21
C TYR A 276 8.05 -3.06 -5.94
N TRP A 277 8.20 -1.75 -6.02
CA TRP A 277 8.27 -0.86 -4.86
C TRP A 277 6.87 -0.39 -4.52
N ASP A 278 6.47 -0.46 -3.24
CA ASP A 278 5.31 0.26 -2.69
C ASP A 278 5.84 1.19 -1.60
N ILE A 279 5.75 2.49 -1.89
CA ILE A 279 6.32 3.56 -1.10
C ILE A 279 5.17 4.32 -0.44
N ALA A 280 4.90 3.94 0.81
CA ALA A 280 3.85 4.54 1.61
C ALA A 280 4.30 5.85 2.26
N ALA A 281 3.38 6.81 2.38
CA ALA A 281 3.45 7.83 3.42
C ALA A 281 2.19 7.72 4.27
N ASN A 282 2.33 7.47 5.57
CA ASN A 282 1.17 7.63 6.45
C ASN A 282 0.86 9.13 6.54
N ASP A 283 -0.42 9.48 6.69
CA ASP A 283 -0.89 10.87 6.82
C ASP A 283 -0.02 11.62 7.85
N CYS A 284 0.53 12.75 7.43
CA CYS A 284 1.48 13.58 8.19
C CYS A 284 2.90 13.00 8.38
N VAL A 285 3.43 12.24 7.42
CA VAL A 285 4.89 12.09 7.27
C VAL A 285 5.44 13.13 6.31
N PRO A 286 5.96 14.27 6.77
CA PRO A 286 7.00 14.93 6.03
C PRO A 286 8.21 14.02 5.98
N ILE A 287 8.70 13.73 4.76
CA ILE A 287 10.06 13.21 4.56
C ILE A 287 11.01 14.28 5.09
N LEU A 288 11.24 14.27 6.41
CA LEU A 288 12.44 14.87 6.93
C LEU A 288 13.56 14.25 6.14
N LEU A 289 14.18 15.09 5.34
CA LEU A 289 15.28 14.73 4.47
C LEU A 289 16.47 14.43 5.41
N LEU A 290 16.42 13.28 6.09
CA LEU A 290 17.13 12.07 5.73
C LEU A 290 16.26 11.31 4.75
N SER A 291 16.72 11.06 3.53
CA SER A 291 15.91 10.37 2.53
C SER A 291 15.38 9.07 3.13
N LEU A 292 14.07 9.03 3.37
CA LEU A 292 13.36 7.92 3.97
C LEU A 292 12.59 7.24 2.85
N ALA A 293 13.16 6.16 2.30
CA ALA A 293 12.38 5.24 1.50
C ALA A 293 11.55 4.41 2.49
N PHE A 294 10.28 4.77 2.63
CA PHE A 294 9.31 3.83 3.15
C PHE A 294 9.15 2.77 2.08
N ILE A 295 9.49 1.53 2.37
CA ILE A 295 9.11 0.42 1.50
C ILE A 295 8.15 -0.40 2.32
N ARG A 296 6.88 -0.35 1.94
CA ARG A 296 5.79 -1.15 2.49
C ARG A 296 5.44 -2.17 1.42
N ALA A 297 6.02 -3.36 1.44
CA ALA A 297 5.42 -4.45 0.67
C ALA A 297 4.20 -4.95 1.44
N HIS A 298 3.00 -4.64 0.95
CA HIS A 298 1.81 -5.33 1.42
C HIS A 298 1.80 -6.75 0.83
N TYR A 299 1.95 -7.75 1.69
CA TYR A 299 1.55 -9.11 1.36
C TYR A 299 0.01 -9.20 1.43
N HIS A 300 -0.65 -8.76 0.36
CA HIS A 300 -1.99 -9.20 -0.03
C HIS A 300 -2.10 -8.99 -1.54
N LYS A 301 -2.52 -10.02 -2.28
CA LYS A 301 -2.78 -9.92 -3.72
C LYS A 301 -3.83 -8.83 -3.98
N LEU A 302 -3.38 -7.64 -4.38
CA LEU A 302 -4.24 -6.62 -4.95
C LEU A 302 -4.19 -6.75 -6.47
N ASP A 303 -5.35 -7.10 -7.03
CA ASP A 303 -5.60 -7.35 -8.45
C ASP A 303 -5.48 -6.03 -9.26
N PRO A 304 -4.58 -5.94 -10.27
CA PRO A 304 -4.20 -4.70 -10.95
C PRO A 304 -5.25 -4.12 -11.93
N PHE A 305 -6.53 -4.47 -11.79
CA PHE A 305 -7.63 -4.01 -12.66
C PHE A 305 -8.47 -2.85 -12.09
N LEU A 306 -8.08 -2.27 -10.95
CA LEU A 306 -8.94 -1.36 -10.18
C LEU A 306 -8.92 0.13 -10.55
N PHE A 307 -7.98 0.64 -11.37
CA PHE A 307 -7.77 2.10 -11.42
C PHE A 307 -7.56 2.69 -12.82
N SER A 308 -8.44 2.39 -13.78
CA SER A 308 -8.47 3.15 -15.05
C SER A 308 -9.67 4.10 -15.23
N SER A 309 -10.54 4.29 -14.22
CA SER A 309 -11.67 5.24 -14.34
C SER A 309 -12.39 5.57 -13.02
N ILE A 310 -11.71 6.00 -11.94
CA ILE A 310 -12.43 6.60 -10.80
C ILE A 310 -12.19 8.10 -10.82
N HIS A 311 -13.19 8.83 -11.30
CA HIS A 311 -13.29 10.26 -10.97
C HIS A 311 -13.49 10.37 -9.45
N GLU A 312 -12.98 11.44 -8.85
CA GLU A 312 -13.32 11.79 -7.48
C GLU A 312 -14.85 11.85 -7.35
N MET A 313 -15.42 11.02 -6.46
CA MET A 313 -16.86 10.92 -6.26
C MET A 313 -17.25 11.40 -4.86
N ARG A 314 -18.46 11.93 -4.74
CA ARG A 314 -19.16 12.14 -3.48
C ARG A 314 -20.09 10.96 -3.24
N VAL A 315 -19.75 10.10 -2.28
CA VAL A 315 -20.51 8.87 -2.00
C VAL A 315 -21.28 8.98 -0.68
N LEU A 316 -22.55 8.58 -0.69
CA LEU A 316 -23.37 8.47 0.52
C LEU A 316 -23.26 7.07 1.11
N VAL A 317 -22.80 6.95 2.35
CA VAL A 317 -22.71 5.67 3.06
C VAL A 317 -23.85 5.50 4.05
N LEU A 318 -24.71 4.51 3.79
CA LEU A 318 -25.76 4.06 4.71
C LEU A 318 -25.29 2.87 5.55
N GLY A 319 -25.65 2.85 6.83
CA GLY A 319 -25.09 1.85 7.77
C GLY A 319 -23.63 2.14 8.15
N ALA A 320 -23.19 3.39 7.98
CA ALA A 320 -21.85 3.90 8.20
C ALA A 320 -21.21 3.53 9.55
N THR A 321 -22.00 3.47 10.63
CA THR A 321 -21.50 3.17 11.98
C THR A 321 -21.40 1.66 12.25
N GLY A 322 -21.79 0.81 11.31
CA GLY A 322 -21.71 -0.64 11.42
C GLY A 322 -20.33 -1.18 11.04
N PRO A 323 -20.00 -2.44 11.38
CA PRO A 323 -18.69 -3.03 11.10
C PRO A 323 -18.28 -3.00 9.62
N CYS A 324 -19.21 -3.23 8.69
CA CYS A 324 -18.93 -3.12 7.26
C CYS A 324 -18.91 -1.65 6.79
N GLY A 325 -19.78 -0.81 7.34
CA GLY A 325 -19.86 0.61 6.98
C GLY A 325 -18.58 1.37 7.29
N ILE A 326 -17.97 1.13 8.45
CA ILE A 326 -16.67 1.70 8.84
C ILE A 326 -15.59 1.34 7.82
N LEU A 327 -15.57 0.08 7.35
CA LEU A 327 -14.59 -0.37 6.36
C LEU A 327 -14.86 0.25 4.98
N ILE A 328 -16.11 0.35 4.54
CA ILE A 328 -16.46 1.05 3.29
C ILE A 328 -16.00 2.51 3.33
N ILE A 329 -16.19 3.21 4.45
CA ILE A 329 -15.74 4.60 4.60
C ILE A 329 -14.22 4.69 4.43
N ARG A 330 -13.46 3.82 5.12
CA ARG A 330 -12.00 3.81 5.03
C ARG A 330 -11.50 3.51 3.62
N GLU A 331 -12.12 2.54 2.94
CA GLU A 331 -11.79 2.22 1.54
C GLU A 331 -12.13 3.38 0.59
N ALA A 332 -13.27 4.05 0.78
CA ALA A 332 -13.66 5.21 -0.02
C ALA A 332 -12.72 6.42 0.19
N LEU A 333 -12.32 6.68 1.44
CA LEU A 333 -11.34 7.72 1.78
C LEU A 333 -9.96 7.41 1.17
N ALA A 334 -9.54 6.14 1.15
CA ALA A 334 -8.26 5.72 0.57
C ALA A 334 -8.15 6.00 -0.94
N VAL A 335 -9.29 6.17 -1.62
CA VAL A 335 -9.39 6.52 -3.05
C VAL A 335 -9.93 7.95 -3.28
N ASN A 336 -9.76 8.84 -2.29
CA ASN A 336 -10.11 10.27 -2.34
C ASN A 336 -11.60 10.58 -2.54
N HIS A 337 -12.52 9.67 -2.27
CA HIS A 337 -13.94 10.03 -2.32
C HIS A 337 -14.32 10.95 -1.15
N THR A 338 -15.16 11.95 -1.42
CA THR A 338 -15.87 12.66 -0.36
C THR A 338 -16.97 11.74 0.16
N VAL A 339 -16.99 11.45 1.46
CA VAL A 339 -17.98 10.52 2.02
C VAL A 339 -19.00 11.28 2.85
N VAL A 340 -20.26 11.20 2.43
CA VAL A 340 -21.39 11.65 3.23
C VAL A 340 -21.82 10.49 4.12
N VAL A 341 -21.69 10.66 5.43
CA VAL A 341 -22.14 9.69 6.44
C VAL A 341 -23.54 10.06 6.89
N TYR A 342 -24.52 9.22 6.57
CA TYR A 342 -25.88 9.34 7.10
C TYR A 342 -26.14 8.28 8.17
N ALA A 343 -26.26 8.72 9.43
CA ALA A 343 -26.34 7.79 10.55
C ALA A 343 -27.26 8.28 11.68
N ARG A 344 -27.92 7.32 12.34
CA ARG A 344 -28.73 7.58 13.55
C ARG A 344 -27.89 7.99 14.76
N SER A 345 -26.67 7.46 14.85
CA SER A 345 -25.78 7.67 15.99
C SER A 345 -24.35 7.92 15.50
N PRO A 346 -24.08 9.04 14.80
CA PRO A 346 -22.77 9.32 14.22
C PRO A 346 -21.65 9.44 15.25
N GLN A 347 -21.99 9.64 16.53
CA GLN A 347 -21.02 9.66 17.65
C GLN A 347 -20.32 8.30 17.85
N LYS A 348 -20.82 7.23 17.21
CA LYS A 348 -20.16 5.91 17.19
C LYS A 348 -19.07 5.79 16.12
N LEU A 349 -18.90 6.79 15.26
CA LEU A 349 -17.81 6.80 14.30
C LEU A 349 -16.46 6.84 15.06
N PRO A 350 -15.49 6.01 14.65
CA PRO A 350 -14.12 6.15 15.12
C PRO A 350 -13.56 7.56 14.89
N GLU A 351 -12.67 8.00 15.78
CA GLU A 351 -12.09 9.35 15.73
C GLU A 351 -11.42 9.62 14.38
N ASP A 352 -10.66 8.63 13.86
CA ASP A 352 -9.98 8.69 12.56
C ASP A 352 -10.91 8.98 11.38
N ILE A 353 -12.17 8.58 11.47
CA ILE A 353 -13.19 8.89 10.46
C ILE A 353 -13.84 10.25 10.78
N SER A 354 -14.26 10.46 12.01
CA SER A 354 -15.05 11.65 12.38
C SER A 354 -14.29 12.97 12.20
N SER A 355 -12.96 12.96 12.30
CA SER A 355 -12.10 14.14 12.15
C SER A 355 -11.57 14.35 10.73
N HIS A 356 -11.87 13.45 9.79
CA HIS A 356 -11.30 13.49 8.45
C HIS A 356 -11.97 14.58 7.59
N SER A 357 -11.18 15.38 6.86
CA SER A 357 -11.67 16.56 6.13
C SER A 357 -12.65 16.24 5.00
N SER A 358 -12.53 15.05 4.41
CA SER A 358 -13.42 14.57 3.34
C SER A 358 -14.68 13.85 3.86
N ILE A 359 -14.96 13.90 5.17
CA ILE A 359 -16.17 13.33 5.78
C ILE A 359 -17.20 14.42 6.05
N ILE A 360 -18.43 14.17 5.60
CA ILE A 360 -19.59 15.04 5.86
C ILE A 360 -20.59 14.22 6.67
N VAL A 361 -20.80 14.59 7.93
CA VAL A 361 -21.70 13.86 8.82
C VAL A 361 -23.08 14.50 8.83
N ILE A 362 -24.11 13.71 8.51
CA ILE A 362 -25.52 14.10 8.62
C ILE A 362 -26.22 13.09 9.54
N GLN A 363 -26.73 13.60 10.66
CA GLN A 363 -27.48 12.78 11.60
C GLN A 363 -28.94 12.67 11.14
N GLY A 364 -29.47 11.44 11.08
CA GLY A 364 -30.88 11.21 10.74
C GLY A 364 -31.26 9.72 10.74
N GLU A 365 -32.56 9.45 10.59
CA GLU A 365 -33.11 8.11 10.44
C GLU A 365 -33.55 7.85 8.99
N LEU A 366 -33.64 6.59 8.55
CA LEU A 366 -34.08 6.30 7.18
C LEU A 366 -35.50 6.76 6.86
N THR A 367 -36.32 7.02 7.89
CA THR A 367 -37.67 7.57 7.80
C THR A 367 -37.70 9.09 7.70
N ASP A 368 -36.58 9.78 7.93
CA ASP A 368 -36.45 11.23 7.84
C ASP A 368 -36.09 11.62 6.40
N ALA A 369 -37.13 11.89 5.59
CA ALA A 369 -36.98 12.23 4.18
C ALA A 369 -36.22 13.54 3.95
N ASP A 370 -36.37 14.53 4.84
CA ASP A 370 -35.71 15.83 4.69
C ASP A 370 -34.21 15.73 4.99
N ALA A 371 -33.83 15.02 6.06
CA ALA A 371 -32.43 14.79 6.38
C ALA A 371 -31.74 13.89 5.35
N LEU A 372 -32.45 12.86 4.84
CA LEU A 372 -31.93 12.01 3.78
C LEU A 372 -31.77 12.77 2.46
N SER A 373 -32.70 13.67 2.13
CA SER A 373 -32.59 14.55 0.97
C SER A 373 -31.35 15.45 1.05
N LYS A 374 -31.09 16.08 2.21
CA LYS A 374 -29.85 16.84 2.45
C LYS A 374 -28.59 15.97 2.29
N ALA A 375 -28.64 14.72 2.74
CA ALA A 375 -27.53 13.79 2.60
C ALA A 375 -27.27 13.34 1.15
N MET A 376 -28.27 13.44 0.29
CA MET A 376 -28.19 13.08 -1.13
C MET A 376 -27.66 14.22 -2.02
N GLU A 377 -27.57 15.45 -1.49
CA GLU A 377 -27.13 16.63 -2.27
C GLU A 377 -25.70 16.44 -2.82
N GLY A 378 -25.59 16.48 -4.15
CA GLY A 378 -24.34 16.34 -4.90
C GLY A 378 -23.73 14.93 -4.87
N VAL A 379 -24.45 13.92 -4.37
CA VAL A 379 -23.96 12.55 -4.29
C VAL A 379 -23.96 11.88 -5.67
N ASP A 380 -22.87 11.21 -6.01
CA ASP A 380 -22.71 10.45 -7.25
C ASP A 380 -23.20 9.00 -7.11
N ALA A 381 -23.01 8.41 -5.93
CA ALA A 381 -23.39 7.01 -5.65
C ALA A 381 -23.76 6.77 -4.18
N VAL A 382 -24.67 5.82 -3.95
CA VAL A 382 -25.06 5.35 -2.62
C VAL A 382 -24.45 3.97 -2.35
N LEU A 383 -23.71 3.85 -1.26
CA LEU A 383 -23.10 2.61 -0.77
C LEU A 383 -23.79 2.20 0.54
N SER A 384 -24.54 1.10 0.54
CA SER A 384 -25.34 0.70 1.68
C SER A 384 -24.83 -0.57 2.33
N ALA A 385 -24.40 -0.46 3.59
CA ALA A 385 -24.12 -1.57 4.49
C ALA A 385 -25.30 -1.90 5.42
N LEU A 386 -26.51 -1.44 5.06
CA LEU A 386 -27.73 -1.72 5.84
C LEU A 386 -28.12 -3.18 5.70
N GLY A 387 -28.25 -3.86 6.84
CA GLY A 387 -28.81 -5.19 6.92
C GLY A 387 -29.41 -5.43 8.31
N PRO A 388 -30.31 -6.42 8.46
CA PRO A 388 -30.87 -6.76 9.75
C PRO A 388 -29.74 -7.10 10.74
N PRO A 389 -29.72 -6.52 11.94
CA PRO A 389 -28.69 -6.83 12.93
C PRO A 389 -28.87 -8.27 13.38
N THR A 390 -27.79 -9.06 13.29
CA THR A 390 -27.78 -10.47 13.71
C THR A 390 -28.06 -10.65 15.20
N THR A 391 -27.88 -9.59 16.00
CA THR A 391 -28.09 -9.58 17.46
C THR A 391 -29.55 -9.52 17.89
N GLN A 392 -30.49 -9.18 16.99
CA GLN A 392 -31.91 -9.08 17.34
C GLN A 392 -32.66 -10.41 17.18
N GLY A 393 -32.17 -11.34 16.35
CA GLY A 393 -32.76 -12.68 16.19
C GLY A 393 -34.28 -12.65 16.02
N ILE A 394 -35.00 -13.38 16.88
CA ILE A 394 -36.46 -13.46 16.90
C ILE A 394 -37.17 -12.14 17.28
N PHE A 395 -36.46 -11.17 17.86
CA PHE A 395 -36.99 -9.88 18.29
C PHE A 395 -36.94 -8.81 17.18
N TYR A 396 -36.46 -9.17 15.99
CA TYR A 396 -36.46 -8.26 14.85
C TYR A 396 -37.91 -7.87 14.44
N PRO A 397 -38.22 -6.59 14.20
CA PRO A 397 -39.59 -6.16 13.86
C PRO A 397 -40.17 -6.84 12.61
N SER A 398 -41.46 -7.17 12.64
CA SER A 398 -42.15 -7.87 11.54
C SER A 398 -42.55 -6.96 10.37
N ASN A 399 -42.48 -5.64 10.54
CA ASN A 399 -42.92 -4.63 9.59
C ASN A 399 -41.81 -4.18 8.61
N THR A 400 -40.83 -5.04 8.32
CA THR A 400 -39.78 -4.81 7.31
C THR A 400 -39.17 -3.39 7.32
N PRO A 401 -38.60 -2.95 8.46
CA PRO A 401 -38.17 -1.55 8.62
C PRO A 401 -37.05 -1.13 7.66
N ILE A 402 -36.17 -2.04 7.25
CA ILE A 402 -35.10 -1.70 6.29
C ILE A 402 -35.68 -1.54 4.89
N ALA A 403 -36.59 -2.41 4.45
CA ALA A 403 -37.26 -2.28 3.16
C ALA A 403 -38.05 -0.96 3.05
N HIS A 404 -38.77 -0.57 4.12
CA HIS A 404 -39.42 0.75 4.17
C HIS A 404 -38.42 1.91 4.05
N GLY A 405 -37.25 1.79 4.70
CA GLY A 405 -36.16 2.76 4.54
C GLY A 405 -35.64 2.82 3.10
N TYR A 406 -35.44 1.68 2.44
CA TYR A 406 -35.02 1.64 1.04
C TYR A 406 -36.04 2.28 0.09
N ALA A 407 -37.35 2.15 0.34
CA ALA A 407 -38.34 2.86 -0.47
C ALA A 407 -38.12 4.38 -0.48
N ILE A 408 -37.79 4.95 0.68
CA ILE A 408 -37.49 6.39 0.84
C ILE A 408 -36.13 6.73 0.20
N VAL A 409 -35.11 5.90 0.38
CA VAL A 409 -33.79 6.06 -0.26
C VAL A 409 -33.93 6.09 -1.78
N LEU A 410 -34.61 5.11 -2.36
CA LEU A 410 -34.80 5.00 -3.81
C LEU A 410 -35.58 6.19 -4.38
N GLN A 411 -36.62 6.64 -3.67
CA GLN A 411 -37.34 7.86 -4.03
C GLN A 411 -36.45 9.10 -3.98
N THR A 412 -35.62 9.23 -2.95
CA THR A 412 -34.70 10.36 -2.76
C THR A 412 -33.59 10.36 -3.82
N MET A 413 -33.02 9.19 -4.12
CA MET A 413 -32.05 9.03 -5.21
C MET A 413 -32.64 9.51 -6.54
N LYS A 414 -33.88 9.11 -6.85
CA LYS A 414 -34.60 9.57 -8.05
C LYS A 414 -34.81 11.08 -8.09
N GLN A 415 -35.13 11.71 -6.95
CA GLN A 415 -35.31 13.15 -6.84
C GLN A 415 -34.00 13.93 -7.10
N HIS A 416 -32.87 13.40 -6.65
CA HIS A 416 -31.55 14.02 -6.81
C HIS A 416 -30.78 13.57 -8.07
N GLY A 417 -31.37 12.66 -8.86
CA GLY A 417 -30.73 12.14 -10.08
C GLY A 417 -29.55 11.20 -9.80
N VAL A 418 -29.44 10.64 -8.61
CA VAL A 418 -28.39 9.67 -8.23
C VAL A 418 -28.76 8.30 -8.80
N LYS A 419 -27.91 7.76 -9.69
CA LYS A 419 -28.23 6.54 -10.44
C LYS A 419 -27.52 5.29 -9.94
N ARG A 420 -26.45 5.43 -9.14
CA ARG A 420 -25.63 4.29 -8.71
C ARG A 420 -25.96 3.88 -7.28
N LEU A 421 -26.37 2.61 -7.10
CA LEU A 421 -26.60 1.99 -5.80
C LEU A 421 -25.80 0.69 -5.66
N ILE A 422 -25.01 0.54 -4.59
CA ILE A 422 -24.43 -0.75 -4.19
C ILE A 422 -24.95 -1.09 -2.80
N ALA A 423 -25.77 -2.13 -2.72
CA ALA A 423 -26.50 -2.51 -1.52
C ALA A 423 -26.04 -3.86 -0.98
N LEU A 424 -25.80 -3.93 0.33
CA LEU A 424 -25.62 -5.20 1.03
C LEU A 424 -26.91 -6.02 0.92
N GLY A 425 -26.77 -7.25 0.43
CA GLY A 425 -27.80 -8.28 0.45
C GLY A 425 -27.29 -9.52 1.19
N THR A 426 -28.12 -10.56 1.26
CA THR A 426 -27.71 -11.88 1.77
C THR A 426 -28.05 -12.96 0.75
N ALA A 427 -27.52 -14.17 0.95
CA ALA A 427 -27.92 -15.34 0.16
C ALA A 427 -29.44 -15.66 0.22
N SER A 428 -30.19 -15.04 1.15
CA SER A 428 -31.65 -15.13 1.19
C SER A 428 -32.35 -14.41 0.04
N ILE A 429 -31.70 -13.40 -0.56
CA ILE A 429 -32.16 -12.77 -1.80
C ILE A 429 -31.75 -13.70 -2.94
N VAL A 430 -32.70 -14.48 -3.45
CA VAL A 430 -32.43 -15.46 -4.52
C VAL A 430 -32.18 -14.75 -5.84
N ASP A 431 -31.28 -15.26 -6.65
CA ASP A 431 -31.01 -14.80 -8.02
C ASP A 431 -31.36 -15.91 -9.04
N GLU A 432 -31.75 -15.52 -10.25
CA GLU A 432 -32.15 -16.48 -11.30
C GLU A 432 -31.01 -17.41 -11.75
N HIS A 433 -29.76 -17.00 -11.54
CA HIS A 433 -28.57 -17.77 -11.87
C HIS A 433 -28.14 -18.74 -10.74
N ASP A 434 -28.81 -18.68 -9.58
CA ASP A 434 -28.51 -19.58 -8.47
C ASP A 434 -28.85 -21.04 -8.82
N LYS A 435 -27.99 -21.95 -8.38
CA LYS A 435 -28.13 -23.40 -8.54
C LYS A 435 -28.37 -24.06 -7.18
N PHE A 436 -28.73 -25.33 -7.23
CA PHE A 436 -28.89 -26.12 -6.03
C PHE A 436 -27.55 -26.25 -5.28
N ASP A 437 -27.52 -25.80 -4.03
CA ASP A 437 -26.42 -26.03 -3.09
C ASP A 437 -26.99 -26.40 -1.71
N ILE A 438 -26.61 -27.57 -1.21
CA ILE A 438 -27.14 -28.09 0.05
C ILE A 438 -26.71 -27.27 1.26
N LYS A 439 -25.51 -26.67 1.24
CA LYS A 439 -24.99 -25.86 2.35
C LYS A 439 -25.77 -24.55 2.45
N PHE A 440 -25.99 -23.88 1.32
CA PHE A 440 -26.80 -22.66 1.28
C PHE A 440 -28.28 -22.92 1.58
N ARG A 441 -28.85 -24.04 1.11
CA ARG A 441 -30.22 -24.44 1.48
C ARG A 441 -30.37 -24.61 2.99
N ALA A 442 -29.41 -25.27 3.64
CA ALA A 442 -29.41 -25.43 5.10
C ALA A 442 -29.24 -24.08 5.82
N LEU A 443 -28.32 -23.23 5.35
CA LEU A 443 -28.07 -21.90 5.93
C LEU A 443 -29.33 -21.02 5.84
N ILE A 444 -29.94 -20.92 4.67
CA ILE A 444 -31.14 -20.10 4.43
C ILE A 444 -32.33 -20.65 5.22
N ALA A 445 -32.51 -21.97 5.28
CA ALA A 445 -33.56 -22.58 6.10
C ALA A 445 -33.38 -22.27 7.59
N GLY A 446 -32.14 -22.26 8.09
CA GLY A 446 -31.83 -21.84 9.46
C GLY A 446 -32.20 -20.38 9.72
N VAL A 447 -31.84 -19.47 8.80
CA VAL A 447 -32.20 -18.05 8.89
C VAL A 447 -33.73 -17.87 8.86
N TYR A 448 -34.43 -18.59 7.98
CA TYR A 448 -35.89 -18.57 7.92
C TYR A 448 -36.53 -19.04 9.23
N LEU A 449 -36.01 -20.11 9.84
CA LEU A 449 -36.57 -20.67 11.07
C LEU A 449 -36.31 -19.80 12.32
N PHE A 450 -35.10 -19.25 12.44
CA PHE A 450 -34.65 -18.56 13.67
C PHE A 450 -34.61 -17.03 13.58
N ALA A 451 -34.73 -16.47 12.38
CA ALA A 451 -34.69 -15.03 12.11
C ALA A 451 -35.69 -14.63 11.00
N HIS A 452 -36.89 -15.23 11.02
CA HIS A 452 -37.94 -15.07 10.00
C HIS A 452 -38.24 -13.63 9.60
N ASN A 453 -38.33 -12.71 10.56
CA ASN A 453 -38.63 -11.30 10.27
C ASN A 453 -37.45 -10.60 9.57
N ALA A 454 -36.21 -10.92 9.96
CA ALA A 454 -35.01 -10.41 9.29
C ALA A 454 -34.89 -10.98 7.87
N TYR A 455 -35.22 -12.26 7.68
CA TYR A 455 -35.34 -12.90 6.36
C TYR A 455 -36.34 -12.14 5.47
N LYS A 456 -37.56 -11.91 5.98
CA LYS A 456 -38.60 -11.17 5.23
C LYS A 456 -38.14 -9.77 4.83
N ASP A 457 -37.49 -9.06 5.75
CA ASP A 457 -37.04 -7.69 5.49
C ASP A 457 -35.95 -7.63 4.42
N ILE A 458 -34.91 -8.47 4.52
CA ILE A 458 -33.83 -8.45 3.53
C ILE A 458 -34.30 -8.93 2.14
N VAL A 459 -35.26 -9.86 2.08
CA VAL A 459 -35.92 -10.24 0.81
C VAL A 459 -36.71 -9.06 0.25
N ALA A 460 -37.50 -8.38 1.08
CA ALA A 460 -38.26 -7.19 0.67
C ALA A 460 -37.36 -6.03 0.20
N VAL A 461 -36.16 -5.88 0.78
CA VAL A 461 -35.13 -4.94 0.26
C VAL A 461 -34.71 -5.33 -1.16
N GLY A 462 -34.41 -6.61 -1.38
CA GLY A 462 -34.04 -7.12 -2.71
C GLY A 462 -35.15 -6.90 -3.73
N ASP A 463 -36.40 -7.12 -3.34
CA ASP A 463 -37.57 -6.90 -4.21
C ASP A 463 -37.80 -5.42 -4.50
N ALA A 464 -37.70 -4.54 -3.49
CA ALA A 464 -37.83 -3.10 -3.66
C ALA A 464 -36.77 -2.55 -4.62
N ILE A 465 -35.52 -3.05 -4.51
CA ILE A 465 -34.47 -2.70 -5.44
C ILE A 465 -34.80 -3.28 -6.83
N ARG A 466 -35.05 -4.57 -7.00
CA ARG A 466 -35.25 -5.12 -8.36
C ARG A 466 -36.42 -4.52 -9.14
N HIS A 467 -37.48 -4.10 -8.46
CA HIS A 467 -38.73 -3.63 -9.08
C HIS A 467 -38.88 -2.10 -9.14
N GLN A 468 -37.87 -1.33 -8.79
CA GLN A 468 -37.94 0.12 -8.93
C GLN A 468 -38.03 0.56 -10.40
N GLU A 469 -38.77 1.63 -10.66
CA GLU A 469 -38.89 2.22 -11.99
C GLU A 469 -37.78 3.26 -12.25
N GLY A 470 -37.09 3.13 -13.39
CA GLY A 470 -36.12 4.11 -13.86
C GLY A 470 -34.81 3.48 -14.34
N ASP A 471 -33.77 4.29 -14.40
CA ASP A 471 -32.44 3.95 -14.89
C ASP A 471 -31.43 3.68 -13.76
N LEU A 472 -31.91 3.24 -12.58
CA LEU A 472 -31.04 2.90 -11.46
C LEU A 472 -30.09 1.74 -11.82
N GLU A 473 -28.80 1.99 -11.66
CA GLU A 473 -27.70 1.04 -11.78
C GLU A 473 -27.40 0.47 -10.39
N TRP A 474 -28.13 -0.58 -10.03
CA TRP A 474 -28.02 -1.22 -8.72
C TRP A 474 -27.13 -2.47 -8.77
N THR A 475 -26.42 -2.73 -7.68
CA THR A 475 -25.77 -4.02 -7.42
C THR A 475 -26.18 -4.50 -6.03
N ILE A 476 -26.77 -5.69 -5.92
CA ILE A 476 -27.08 -6.30 -4.62
C ILE A 476 -25.96 -7.28 -4.27
N VAL A 477 -25.05 -6.85 -3.40
CA VAL A 477 -23.89 -7.64 -2.99
C VAL A 477 -24.32 -8.63 -1.91
N ARG A 478 -24.64 -9.86 -2.30
CA ARG A 478 -25.10 -10.91 -1.38
C ARG A 478 -23.93 -11.47 -0.59
N VAL A 479 -24.03 -11.43 0.73
CA VAL A 479 -23.02 -12.01 1.62
C VAL A 479 -23.51 -13.28 2.30
N PRO A 480 -22.60 -14.24 2.59
CA PRO A 480 -22.88 -15.42 3.39
C PRO A 480 -22.55 -15.09 4.86
N ILE A 481 -21.86 -15.96 5.58
CA ILE A 481 -21.46 -15.67 6.97
C ILE A 481 -20.27 -14.70 6.98
N LEU A 482 -20.46 -13.53 7.60
CA LEU A 482 -19.43 -12.50 7.70
C LEU A 482 -18.47 -12.74 8.89
N THR A 483 -17.17 -12.82 8.60
CA THR A 483 -16.09 -12.99 9.57
C THR A 483 -15.35 -11.67 9.83
N ASN A 484 -14.52 -11.66 10.88
CA ASN A 484 -13.61 -10.56 11.18
C ASN A 484 -12.16 -10.87 10.75
N SER A 485 -11.95 -11.84 9.84
CA SER A 485 -10.60 -12.04 9.32
C SER A 485 -10.19 -10.83 8.48
N GLU A 486 -8.89 -10.57 8.42
CA GLU A 486 -8.32 -9.44 7.68
C GLU A 486 -8.26 -9.69 6.16
N ASN A 487 -8.66 -10.88 5.69
CA ASN A 487 -8.64 -11.23 4.27
C ASN A 487 -9.47 -10.22 3.45
N THR A 488 -8.95 -9.72 2.34
CA THR A 488 -9.68 -8.85 1.40
C THR A 488 -10.01 -9.55 0.08
N GLU A 489 -9.50 -10.77 -0.14
CA GLU A 489 -9.77 -11.53 -1.34
C GLU A 489 -11.22 -11.99 -1.39
N VAL A 490 -11.82 -11.88 -2.57
CA VAL A 490 -13.22 -12.24 -2.83
C VAL A 490 -13.36 -13.03 -4.11
N VAL A 491 -14.28 -13.99 -4.08
CA VAL A 491 -14.87 -14.60 -5.27
C VAL A 491 -16.30 -14.09 -5.38
N ALA A 492 -16.64 -13.53 -6.54
CA ALA A 492 -18.00 -13.12 -6.88
C ALA A 492 -18.60 -14.14 -7.86
N GLY A 493 -19.81 -14.61 -7.54
CA GLY A 493 -20.49 -15.62 -8.34
C GLY A 493 -21.97 -15.73 -7.96
N TYR A 494 -22.51 -16.93 -8.06
CA TYR A 494 -23.91 -17.25 -7.69
C TYR A 494 -23.94 -18.46 -6.76
N VAL A 495 -25.02 -18.60 -5.97
CA VAL A 495 -25.16 -19.75 -5.07
C VAL A 495 -25.10 -21.04 -5.89
N GLY A 496 -24.27 -22.00 -5.48
CA GLY A 496 -24.19 -23.31 -6.13
C GLY A 496 -23.52 -23.32 -7.51
N ASP A 497 -22.82 -22.25 -7.88
CA ASP A 497 -22.06 -22.16 -9.13
C ASP A 497 -20.73 -22.95 -9.12
N GLY A 498 -20.35 -23.51 -7.97
CA GLY A 498 -19.11 -24.24 -7.75
C GLY A 498 -17.90 -23.35 -7.46
N LYS A 499 -18.08 -22.02 -7.39
CA LYS A 499 -17.05 -21.03 -7.11
C LYS A 499 -17.24 -20.38 -5.74
N THR A 500 -18.48 -20.23 -5.29
CA THR A 500 -18.81 -19.51 -4.06
C THR A 500 -18.83 -20.40 -2.82
N GLY A 501 -18.33 -19.85 -1.71
CA GLY A 501 -18.28 -20.45 -0.37
C GLY A 501 -19.24 -19.80 0.63
N THR A 502 -19.29 -20.33 1.85
CA THR A 502 -20.24 -19.91 2.90
C THR A 502 -19.68 -18.88 3.89
N MET A 503 -18.46 -18.40 3.67
CA MET A 503 -17.78 -17.45 4.55
C MET A 503 -17.24 -16.29 3.71
N LEU A 504 -17.26 -15.09 4.28
CA LEU A 504 -16.69 -13.88 3.69
C LEU A 504 -16.19 -12.97 4.80
N SER A 505 -15.05 -12.35 4.62
CA SER A 505 -14.53 -11.35 5.55
C SER A 505 -15.20 -9.99 5.34
N ARG A 506 -15.40 -9.22 6.42
CA ARG A 506 -15.91 -7.84 6.31
C ARG A 506 -14.98 -6.92 5.47
N PRO A 507 -13.63 -7.01 5.61
CA PRO A 507 -12.72 -6.31 4.69
C PRO A 507 -12.90 -6.72 3.22
N GLY A 508 -13.09 -8.01 2.92
CA GLY A 508 -13.37 -8.48 1.55
C GLY A 508 -14.66 -7.89 0.98
N PHE A 509 -15.72 -7.84 1.78
CA PHE A 509 -16.96 -7.16 1.39
C PHE A 509 -16.74 -5.66 1.07
N ALA A 510 -16.04 -4.92 1.94
CA ALA A 510 -15.78 -3.50 1.73
C ALA A 510 -14.93 -3.24 0.48
N SER A 511 -13.86 -4.02 0.29
CA SER A 511 -13.01 -3.97 -0.91
C SER A 511 -13.80 -4.22 -2.19
N PHE A 512 -14.69 -5.22 -2.21
CA PHE A 512 -15.55 -5.47 -3.37
C PHE A 512 -16.49 -4.30 -3.66
N VAL A 513 -17.08 -3.67 -2.64
CA VAL A 513 -18.00 -2.53 -2.85
C VAL A 513 -17.31 -1.39 -3.60
N LEU A 514 -16.07 -1.06 -3.25
CA LEU A 514 -15.31 0.00 -3.94
C LEU A 514 -14.85 -0.46 -5.33
N LYS A 515 -14.48 -1.74 -5.49
CA LYS A 515 -14.18 -2.32 -6.81
C LYS A 515 -15.36 -2.21 -7.76
N GLU A 516 -16.53 -2.59 -7.28
CA GLU A 516 -17.76 -2.57 -8.05
C GLU A 516 -18.28 -1.14 -8.28
N LEU A 517 -17.98 -0.19 -7.40
CA LEU A 517 -18.22 1.24 -7.65
C LEU A 517 -17.44 1.74 -8.87
N ALA A 518 -16.17 1.37 -8.97
CA ALA A 518 -15.30 1.77 -10.07
C ALA A 518 -15.56 1.00 -11.38
N GLN A 519 -15.84 -0.30 -11.30
CA GLN A 519 -15.89 -1.18 -12.47
C GLN A 519 -17.30 -1.38 -13.02
N ASN A 520 -18.33 -1.24 -12.18
CA ASN A 520 -19.74 -1.43 -12.54
C ASN A 520 -20.01 -2.79 -13.24
N GLU A 521 -19.23 -3.83 -12.92
CA GLU A 521 -19.29 -5.14 -13.58
C GLU A 521 -20.60 -5.88 -13.26
N TRP A 522 -21.08 -5.68 -12.04
CA TRP A 522 -22.27 -6.31 -11.48
C TRP A 522 -23.50 -5.40 -11.51
N SER A 523 -23.49 -4.38 -12.37
CA SER A 523 -24.65 -3.52 -12.61
C SER A 523 -25.88 -4.34 -12.99
N LYS A 524 -26.98 -4.09 -12.28
CA LYS A 524 -28.27 -4.81 -12.34
C LYS A 524 -28.18 -6.31 -12.05
N LYS A 525 -27.20 -6.73 -11.23
CA LYS A 525 -27.01 -8.12 -10.81
C LYS A 525 -26.92 -8.23 -9.29
N ALA A 526 -27.15 -9.44 -8.79
CA ALA A 526 -26.99 -9.77 -7.37
C ALA A 526 -25.91 -10.86 -7.17
N PRO A 527 -24.60 -10.54 -7.23
CA PRO A 527 -23.56 -11.53 -6.96
C PRO A 527 -23.61 -12.02 -5.51
N LEU A 528 -23.31 -13.30 -5.29
CA LEU A 528 -22.88 -13.83 -4.01
C LEU A 528 -21.36 -13.70 -3.90
N LEU A 529 -20.88 -13.10 -2.80
CA LEU A 529 -19.47 -13.02 -2.48
C LEU A 529 -19.04 -14.12 -1.50
N SER A 530 -17.83 -14.64 -1.64
CA SER A 530 -17.19 -15.47 -0.62
C SER A 530 -15.70 -15.22 -0.55
N ALA A 531 -15.07 -15.69 0.53
CA ALA A 531 -13.63 -15.94 0.51
C ALA A 531 -13.30 -16.96 -0.61
N PRO A 532 -12.11 -16.89 -1.22
CA PRO A 532 -11.66 -17.82 -2.26
C PRO A 532 -11.58 -19.29 -1.82
#